data_AF-A0A8T3YLW0-F1
#
_entry.id   AF-A0A8T3YLW0-F1
#
_cell.length_a   1.000
_cell.length_b   1.000
_cell.length_c   1.000
_cell.angle_alpha   90.00
_cell.angle_beta   90.00
_cell.angle_gamma   90.00
#
_symmetry.space_group_name_H-M   'P 1'
#
loop_
_entity.id
_entity.type
_entity.pdbx_description
1 polymer ?
#
loop_
_entity_poly.entity_id
_entity_poly.type
_entity_poly.pdbx_seq_one_letter_code
_entity_poly.pdbx_strand_id
1 'polypeptide(L)'
;MAEYDEAKQLVRERLAAGMKPAKIRKALAESGIDPHVLDDVLRDNAEKPKRRPKPAPVAGQLNAQPAEGLHAAPPLKLSALAPAFFIFFLGFIANIAVRAGIMVWVFAAAVSYAVTRRRGAMYFLAGAALNLLVVVLLAFSAVNAEHARAESLYSSCVSLNTAACGNEDTNYNYVCSANNLYRCFPSVLNGCWPDANAASSAPSCVKDKALELARPALCEHAGAERDTCYLEYAQQNRNPHFCTRISDPETKAGCIIARTLPS
;
A
#
# COMPACT_ATOMS: atom_id res chain seq x y z
N MET A 1 -4.44 -2.10 30.77
CA MET A 1 -2.97 -2.20 30.62
C MET A 1 -2.37 -3.25 31.55
N ALA A 2 -2.72 -3.31 32.85
CA ALA A 2 -2.19 -4.32 33.78
C ALA A 2 -2.34 -5.78 33.28
N GLU A 3 -3.49 -6.14 32.72
CA GLU A 3 -3.76 -7.49 32.17
C GLU A 3 -2.87 -7.84 30.97
N TYR A 4 -2.51 -6.85 30.15
CA TYR A 4 -1.61 -7.04 29.01
C TYR A 4 -0.16 -7.27 29.46
N ASP A 5 0.28 -6.56 30.49
CA ASP A 5 1.64 -6.72 31.03
C ASP A 5 1.82 -8.07 31.72
N GLU A 6 0.80 -8.56 32.44
CA GLU A 6 0.78 -9.90 33.03
C GLU A 6 0.83 -11.00 31.97
N ALA A 7 -0.02 -10.90 30.93
CA ALA A 7 -0.01 -11.84 29.80
C ALA A 7 1.36 -11.87 29.10
N LYS A 8 2.01 -10.71 28.95
CA LYS A 8 3.33 -10.58 28.34
C LYS A 8 4.43 -11.25 29.16
N GLN A 9 4.37 -11.16 30.48
CA GLN A 9 5.33 -11.81 31.37
C GLN A 9 5.19 -13.34 31.33
N LEU A 10 3.95 -13.85 31.40
CA LEU A 10 3.66 -15.28 31.30
C LEU A 10 4.11 -15.87 29.96
N VAL A 11 3.82 -15.20 28.84
CA VAL A 11 4.26 -15.67 27.51
C VAL A 11 5.79 -15.75 27.42
N ARG A 12 6.52 -14.78 27.98
CA ARG A 12 8.00 -14.80 28.00
C ARG A 12 8.56 -15.95 28.81
N GLU A 13 8.02 -16.21 30.00
CA GLU A 13 8.43 -17.32 30.86
C GLU A 13 8.21 -18.66 30.16
N ARG A 14 7.04 -18.84 29.54
CA ARG A 14 6.67 -20.04 28.79
C ARG A 14 7.52 -20.26 27.53
N LEU A 15 7.87 -19.19 26.82
CA LEU A 15 8.80 -19.26 25.68
C LEU A 15 10.22 -19.60 26.14
N ALA A 16 10.68 -19.04 27.26
CA ALA A 16 11.98 -19.37 27.86
C ALA A 16 12.06 -20.83 28.30
N ALA A 17 10.94 -21.41 28.74
CA ALA A 17 10.81 -22.84 29.02
C ALA A 17 10.73 -23.74 27.75
N GLY A 18 10.85 -23.16 26.54
CA GLY A 18 10.87 -23.90 25.29
C GLY A 18 9.50 -24.39 24.80
N MET A 19 8.39 -23.86 25.34
CA MET A 19 7.06 -24.24 24.85
C MET A 19 6.78 -23.66 23.46
N LYS A 20 6.17 -24.49 22.60
CA LYS A 20 5.70 -24.03 21.28
C LYS A 20 4.53 -23.06 21.44
N PRO A 21 4.39 -22.01 20.60
CA PRO A 21 3.32 -21.02 20.68
C PRO A 21 1.89 -21.60 20.74
N ALA A 22 1.63 -22.72 20.04
CA ALA A 22 0.33 -23.39 20.10
C ALA A 22 -0.02 -23.94 21.49
N LYS A 23 0.97 -24.46 22.24
CA LYS A 23 0.76 -24.93 23.63
C LYS A 23 0.58 -23.76 24.58
N ILE A 24 1.28 -22.65 24.34
CA ILE A 24 1.13 -21.40 25.11
C ILE A 24 -0.30 -20.87 24.96
N ARG A 25 -0.84 -20.84 23.73
CA ARG A 25 -2.23 -20.44 23.47
C ARG A 25 -3.24 -21.24 24.26
N LYS A 26 -3.13 -22.57 24.23
CA LYS A 26 -4.06 -23.44 24.97
C LYS A 26 -3.97 -23.22 26.49
N ALA A 27 -2.76 -23.12 27.03
CA ALA A 27 -2.55 -22.96 28.47
C ALA A 27 -3.06 -21.61 29.01
N LEU A 28 -2.93 -20.53 28.23
CA LEU A 28 -3.37 -19.20 28.66
C LEU A 28 -4.86 -18.94 28.39
N ALA A 29 -5.46 -19.65 27.43
CA ALA A 29 -6.91 -19.65 27.25
C ALA A 29 -7.63 -20.24 28.48
N GLU A 30 -7.03 -21.24 29.14
CA GLU A 30 -7.55 -21.83 30.40
C GLU A 30 -7.44 -20.85 31.58
N SER A 31 -6.54 -19.87 31.52
CA SER A 31 -6.40 -18.79 32.52
C SER A 31 -7.38 -17.64 32.33
N GLY A 32 -8.25 -17.69 31.31
CA GLY A 32 -9.24 -16.64 31.03
C GLY A 32 -8.68 -15.39 30.34
N ILE A 33 -7.45 -15.44 29.80
CA ILE A 33 -6.87 -14.33 29.05
C ILE A 33 -7.54 -14.24 27.67
N ASP A 34 -7.91 -13.03 27.27
CA ASP A 34 -8.53 -12.77 25.97
C ASP A 34 -7.65 -13.28 24.80
N PRO A 35 -8.20 -14.04 23.84
CA PRO A 35 -7.45 -14.59 22.71
C PRO A 35 -6.77 -13.54 21.82
N HIS A 36 -7.37 -12.36 21.65
CA HIS A 36 -6.79 -11.29 20.82
C HIS A 36 -5.56 -10.67 21.49
N VAL A 37 -5.61 -10.44 22.81
CA VAL A 37 -4.45 -9.98 23.58
C VAL A 37 -3.29 -10.96 23.45
N LEU A 38 -3.59 -12.26 23.47
CA LEU A 38 -2.58 -13.31 23.38
C LEU A 38 -1.92 -13.38 21.99
N ASP A 39 -2.69 -13.22 20.92
CA ASP A 39 -2.15 -13.20 19.56
C ASP A 39 -1.27 -11.96 19.31
N ASP A 40 -1.65 -10.79 19.83
CA ASP A 40 -0.83 -9.58 19.77
C ASP A 40 0.50 -9.76 20.51
N VAL A 41 0.47 -10.31 21.73
CA VAL A 41 1.69 -10.58 22.51
C VAL A 41 2.59 -11.62 21.83
N LEU A 42 2.02 -12.68 21.24
CA LEU A 42 2.81 -13.69 20.53
C LEU A 42 3.45 -13.13 19.24
N ARG A 43 2.73 -12.26 18.51
CA ARG A 43 3.26 -11.57 17.32
C ARG A 43 4.44 -10.67 17.69
N ASP A 44 4.30 -9.87 18.74
CA ASP A 44 5.36 -8.98 19.24
C ASP A 44 6.64 -9.72 19.65
N ASN A 45 6.53 -10.96 20.12
CA ASN A 45 7.68 -11.79 20.48
C ASN A 45 8.26 -12.55 19.28
N ALA A 46 7.45 -12.89 18.27
CA ALA A 46 7.93 -13.53 17.03
C ALA A 46 8.74 -12.55 16.16
N GLU A 47 8.38 -11.27 16.16
CA GLU A 47 9.04 -10.23 15.36
C GLU A 47 10.38 -9.73 15.91
N LYS A 48 10.88 -10.26 17.04
CA LYS A 48 12.23 -9.98 17.52
C LYS A 48 13.21 -11.07 17.07
N PRO A 49 13.78 -10.99 15.85
CA PRO A 49 15.00 -11.74 15.58
C PRO A 49 16.05 -11.30 16.60
N LYS A 50 16.88 -12.25 17.08
CA LYS A 50 18.05 -12.01 17.94
C LYS A 50 18.95 -10.94 17.31
N ARG A 51 18.63 -9.65 17.52
CA ARG A 51 19.52 -8.56 17.16
C ARG A 51 20.65 -8.62 18.18
N ARG A 52 21.86 -8.89 17.67
CA ARG A 52 23.09 -8.71 18.45
C ARG A 52 23.07 -7.29 19.06
N PRO A 53 23.54 -7.12 20.30
CA PRO A 53 23.56 -5.81 20.96
C PRO A 53 24.26 -4.80 20.05
N LYS A 54 23.53 -3.74 19.67
CA LYS A 54 24.06 -2.67 18.83
C LYS A 54 24.95 -1.78 19.72
N PRO A 55 26.19 -1.46 19.32
CA PRO A 55 27.06 -0.57 20.10
C PRO A 55 26.42 0.81 20.26
N ALA A 56 26.69 1.41 21.43
CA ALA A 56 26.10 2.68 21.86
C ALA A 56 26.36 3.81 20.86
N PRO A 57 25.38 4.71 20.63
CA PRO A 57 25.56 5.86 19.75
C PRO A 57 26.49 6.89 20.39
N VAL A 58 27.48 7.34 19.61
CA VAL A 58 28.36 8.48 19.93
C VAL A 58 27.57 9.77 19.72
N ALA A 59 27.59 10.64 20.72
CA ALA A 59 26.92 11.93 20.72
C ALA A 59 27.61 12.91 19.74
N GLY A 60 26.82 13.50 18.83
CA GLY A 60 27.26 14.55 17.92
C GLY A 60 26.30 15.75 17.98
N GLN A 61 26.88 16.95 18.07
CA GLN A 61 26.26 18.24 18.37
C GLN A 61 25.31 18.74 17.27
N LEU A 62 24.15 19.28 17.68
CA LEU A 62 23.26 20.10 16.85
C LEU A 62 23.78 21.54 16.76
N ASN A 63 23.99 22.06 15.55
CA ASN A 63 24.06 23.50 15.29
C ASN A 63 22.78 23.95 14.59
N ALA A 64 22.17 25.00 15.15
CA ALA A 64 20.97 25.64 14.64
C ALA A 64 21.30 26.72 13.59
N GLN A 65 20.46 26.85 12.56
CA GLN A 65 20.46 27.98 11.65
C GLN A 65 19.04 28.58 11.52
N PRO A 66 18.94 29.90 11.23
CA PRO A 66 17.69 30.66 11.31
C PRO A 66 16.88 30.61 10.01
N ALA A 67 15.57 30.76 10.15
CA ALA A 67 14.58 30.73 9.08
C ALA A 67 14.33 32.13 8.49
N GLU A 68 14.32 32.25 7.16
CA GLU A 68 13.75 33.39 6.44
C GLU A 68 12.99 32.94 5.18
N GLY A 69 11.92 33.67 4.85
CA GLY A 69 11.43 33.81 3.47
C GLY A 69 10.08 33.17 3.13
N LEU A 70 8.99 33.89 3.43
CA LEU A 70 7.63 33.57 3.00
C LEU A 70 7.39 34.08 1.56
N HIS A 71 7.34 33.18 0.57
CA HIS A 71 7.02 33.53 -0.83
C HIS A 71 5.62 33.05 -1.25
N ALA A 72 4.90 33.94 -1.94
CA ALA A 72 3.52 33.78 -2.38
C ALA A 72 3.36 32.72 -3.49
N ALA A 73 2.29 31.94 -3.39
CA ALA A 73 1.96 30.81 -4.26
C ALA A 73 1.47 31.24 -5.66
N PRO A 74 1.92 30.55 -6.73
CA PRO A 74 1.43 30.79 -8.09
C PRO A 74 0.10 30.07 -8.39
N PRO A 75 -0.67 30.54 -9.39
CA PRO A 75 -1.98 30.00 -9.73
C PRO A 75 -1.92 28.62 -10.41
N LEU A 76 -2.78 27.70 -9.95
CA LEU A 76 -2.96 26.34 -10.47
C LEU A 76 -3.45 26.33 -11.93
N LYS A 77 -2.76 25.59 -12.79
CA LYS A 77 -3.14 25.39 -14.20
C LYS A 77 -4.04 24.15 -14.37
N LEU A 78 -5.24 24.37 -14.91
CA LEU A 78 -6.33 23.41 -15.08
C LEU A 78 -6.11 22.33 -16.16
N SER A 79 -4.91 22.18 -16.72
CA SER A 79 -4.64 21.37 -17.92
C SER A 79 -4.32 19.89 -17.65
N ALA A 80 -4.32 19.43 -16.38
CA ALA A 80 -3.84 18.09 -16.02
C ALA A 80 -4.91 16.97 -16.06
N LEU A 81 -6.18 17.28 -16.33
CA LEU A 81 -7.29 16.31 -16.27
C LEU A 81 -7.60 15.57 -17.59
N ALA A 82 -7.04 16.00 -18.72
CA ALA A 82 -7.32 15.42 -20.04
C ALA A 82 -6.84 13.96 -20.27
N PRO A 83 -5.67 13.49 -19.77
CA PRO A 83 -5.15 12.19 -20.18
C PRO A 83 -5.86 11.00 -19.51
N ALA A 84 -6.47 11.18 -18.33
CA ALA A 84 -7.13 10.10 -17.62
C ALA A 84 -8.37 9.59 -18.36
N PHE A 85 -9.17 10.50 -18.93
CA PHE A 85 -10.38 10.14 -19.67
C PHE A 85 -10.07 9.35 -20.95
N PHE A 86 -8.96 9.65 -21.61
CA PHE A 86 -8.56 8.99 -22.85
C PHE A 86 -8.21 7.51 -22.64
N ILE A 87 -7.58 7.18 -21.51
CA ILE A 87 -7.22 5.80 -21.16
C ILE A 87 -8.47 4.96 -20.90
N PHE A 88 -9.45 5.49 -20.17
CA PHE A 88 -10.74 4.80 -19.94
C PHE A 88 -11.51 4.56 -21.24
N PHE A 89 -11.51 5.53 -22.16
CA PHE A 89 -12.23 5.41 -23.42
C PHE A 89 -11.63 4.34 -24.34
N LEU A 90 -10.29 4.26 -24.41
CA LEU A 90 -9.60 3.20 -25.17
C LEU A 90 -9.86 1.81 -24.60
N GLY A 91 -9.87 1.67 -23.27
CA GLY A 91 -10.21 0.40 -22.61
C GLY A 91 -11.64 -0.07 -22.91
N PHE A 92 -12.59 0.86 -22.96
CA PHE A 92 -13.99 0.56 -23.29
C PHE A 92 -14.16 0.12 -24.75
N ILE A 93 -13.51 0.80 -25.70
CA ILE A 93 -13.53 0.41 -27.12
C ILE A 93 -12.93 -0.98 -27.32
N ALA A 94 -11.81 -1.29 -26.66
CA ALA A 94 -11.19 -2.61 -26.74
C ALA A 94 -12.12 -3.72 -26.22
N ASN A 95 -12.83 -3.49 -25.11
CA ASN A 95 -13.79 -4.46 -24.57
C ASN A 95 -14.97 -4.70 -25.52
N ILE A 96 -15.50 -3.64 -26.14
CA ILE A 96 -16.56 -3.76 -27.14
C ILE A 96 -16.08 -4.56 -28.37
N ALA A 97 -14.87 -4.29 -28.87
CA ALA A 97 -14.31 -5.00 -30.02
C ALA A 97 -14.15 -6.50 -29.74
N VAL A 98 -13.67 -6.87 -28.54
CA VAL A 98 -13.55 -8.28 -28.13
C VAL A 98 -14.92 -8.96 -28.09
N ARG A 99 -15.93 -8.31 -27.49
CA ARG A 99 -17.29 -8.88 -27.42
C ARG A 99 -17.94 -9.04 -28.79
N ALA A 100 -17.77 -8.06 -29.67
CA ALA A 100 -18.25 -8.14 -31.05
C ALA A 100 -17.55 -9.27 -31.83
N GLY A 101 -16.23 -9.42 -31.66
CA GLY A 101 -15.46 -10.52 -32.27
C GLY A 101 -15.93 -11.90 -31.82
N ILE A 102 -16.21 -12.08 -30.52
CA ILE A 102 -16.73 -13.34 -29.98
C ILE A 102 -18.10 -13.67 -30.60
N MET A 103 -19.00 -12.69 -30.70
CA MET A 103 -20.34 -12.88 -31.29
C MET A 103 -20.26 -13.32 -32.76
N VAL A 104 -19.41 -12.68 -33.57
CA VAL A 104 -19.20 -13.04 -34.98
C VAL A 104 -18.63 -14.45 -35.10
N TRP A 105 -17.68 -14.81 -34.24
CA TRP A 105 -17.08 -16.14 -34.24
C TRP A 105 -18.07 -17.25 -33.87
N VAL A 106 -18.92 -17.02 -32.85
CA VAL A 106 -20.00 -17.94 -32.48
C VAL A 106 -21.00 -18.12 -33.62
N PHE A 107 -21.37 -17.04 -34.30
CA PHE A 107 -22.25 -17.11 -35.47
C PHE A 107 -21.61 -17.89 -36.63
N ALA A 108 -20.33 -17.64 -36.94
CA ALA A 108 -19.62 -18.37 -37.97
C ALA A 108 -19.51 -19.87 -37.64
N ALA A 109 -19.22 -20.21 -36.38
CA ALA A 109 -19.17 -21.59 -35.91
C ALA A 109 -20.55 -22.28 -36.03
N ALA A 110 -21.63 -21.59 -35.68
CA ALA A 110 -23.00 -22.11 -35.80
C ALA A 110 -23.39 -22.38 -37.27
N VAL A 111 -23.05 -21.46 -38.18
CA VAL A 111 -23.29 -21.63 -39.62
C VAL A 111 -22.45 -22.78 -40.18
N SER A 112 -21.15 -22.84 -39.85
CA SER A 112 -20.29 -23.96 -40.27
C SER A 112 -20.79 -25.30 -39.73
N TYR A 113 -21.28 -25.37 -38.49
CA TYR A 113 -21.88 -26.58 -37.92
C TYR A 113 -23.15 -27.01 -38.66
N ALA A 114 -24.03 -26.06 -39.01
CA ALA A 114 -25.24 -26.35 -39.78
C ALA A 114 -24.93 -26.89 -41.20
N VAL A 115 -23.89 -26.37 -41.85
CA VAL A 115 -23.49 -26.78 -43.21
C VAL A 115 -22.76 -28.13 -43.22
N THR A 116 -21.91 -28.40 -42.23
CA THR A 116 -21.08 -29.63 -42.19
C THR A 116 -21.85 -30.88 -41.74
N ARG A 117 -23.03 -30.74 -41.13
CA ARG A 117 -23.90 -31.87 -40.75
C ARG A 117 -24.26 -32.81 -41.92
N ARG A 118 -24.07 -32.39 -43.18
CA ARG A 118 -24.35 -33.20 -44.38
C ARG A 118 -23.13 -33.87 -45.03
N ARG A 119 -21.89 -33.54 -44.65
CA ARG A 119 -20.68 -34.09 -45.30
C ARG A 119 -19.57 -34.37 -44.30
N GLY A 120 -19.59 -35.58 -43.71
CA GLY A 120 -18.44 -36.29 -43.12
C GLY A 120 -17.66 -35.61 -41.98
N ALA A 121 -17.65 -36.25 -40.79
CA ALA A 121 -17.05 -35.76 -39.55
C ALA A 121 -15.54 -35.42 -39.59
N MET A 122 -14.78 -35.83 -40.60
CA MET A 122 -13.32 -35.63 -40.63
C MET A 122 -12.88 -34.17 -40.79
N TYR A 123 -13.59 -33.35 -41.58
CA TYR A 123 -13.21 -31.95 -41.78
C TYR A 123 -13.43 -31.08 -40.54
N PHE A 124 -14.32 -31.52 -39.64
CA PHE A 124 -14.65 -30.78 -38.43
C PHE A 124 -13.49 -30.78 -37.43
N LEU A 125 -12.80 -31.93 -37.29
CA LEU A 125 -11.65 -32.05 -36.37
C LEU A 125 -10.46 -31.20 -36.82
N ALA A 126 -10.16 -31.17 -38.12
CA ALA A 126 -9.08 -30.35 -38.66
C ALA A 126 -9.38 -28.84 -38.49
N GLY A 127 -10.62 -28.42 -38.74
CA GLY A 127 -11.05 -27.02 -38.55
C GLY A 127 -11.06 -26.58 -37.08
N ALA A 128 -11.46 -27.46 -36.16
CA ALA A 128 -11.43 -27.17 -34.73
C ALA A 128 -9.99 -27.04 -34.20
N ALA A 129 -9.08 -27.91 -34.65
CA ALA A 129 -7.67 -27.84 -34.28
C ALA A 129 -7.00 -26.54 -34.77
N LEU A 130 -7.29 -26.12 -36.00
CA LEU A 130 -6.72 -24.88 -36.55
C LEU A 130 -7.23 -23.63 -35.79
N ASN A 131 -8.53 -23.61 -35.45
CA ASN A 131 -9.10 -22.53 -34.65
C ASN A 131 -8.49 -22.46 -33.24
N LEU A 132 -8.31 -23.61 -32.59
CA LEU A 132 -7.68 -23.68 -31.26
C LEU A 132 -6.25 -23.13 -31.32
N LEU A 133 -5.48 -23.49 -32.35
CA LEU A 133 -4.12 -23.00 -32.55
C LEU A 133 -4.09 -21.47 -32.70
N VAL A 134 -5.01 -20.88 -33.47
CA VAL A 134 -5.10 -19.42 -33.64
C VAL A 134 -5.41 -18.71 -32.31
N VAL A 135 -6.34 -19.25 -31.51
CA VAL A 135 -6.67 -18.69 -30.19
C VAL A 135 -5.47 -18.73 -29.25
N VAL A 136 -4.71 -19.83 -29.23
CA VAL A 136 -3.50 -19.96 -28.40
C VAL A 136 -2.42 -18.96 -28.84
N LEU A 137 -2.21 -18.77 -30.14
CA LEU A 137 -1.24 -17.80 -30.66
C LEU A 137 -1.62 -16.35 -30.33
N LEU A 138 -2.91 -16.01 -30.41
CA LEU A 138 -3.39 -14.68 -30.01
C LEU A 138 -3.21 -14.44 -28.51
N ALA A 139 -3.53 -15.43 -27.67
CA ALA A 139 -3.31 -15.32 -26.22
C ALA A 139 -1.82 -15.14 -25.89
N PHE A 140 -0.93 -15.88 -26.55
CA PHE A 140 0.51 -15.76 -26.35
C PHE A 140 1.05 -14.38 -26.75
N SER A 141 0.54 -13.80 -27.85
CA SER A 141 0.93 -12.45 -28.27
C SER A 141 0.47 -11.36 -27.28
N ALA A 142 -0.70 -11.52 -26.66
CA ALA A 142 -1.19 -10.59 -25.64
C ALA A 142 -0.34 -10.62 -24.37
N VAL A 143 0.02 -11.82 -23.89
CA VAL A 143 0.89 -11.99 -22.72
C VAL A 143 2.28 -11.39 -22.96
N ASN A 144 2.86 -11.60 -24.14
CA ASN A 144 4.17 -11.02 -24.47
C ASN A 144 4.13 -9.48 -24.56
N ALA A 145 3.02 -8.90 -25.03
CA ALA A 145 2.85 -7.45 -25.08
C ALA A 145 2.75 -6.83 -23.67
N GLU A 146 2.12 -7.53 -22.72
CA GLU A 146 2.08 -7.09 -21.32
C GLU A 146 3.44 -7.21 -20.64
N HIS A 147 4.20 -8.26 -20.94
CA HIS A 147 5.55 -8.42 -20.40
C HIS A 147 6.50 -7.30 -20.86
N ALA A 148 6.45 -6.92 -22.14
CA ALA A 148 7.24 -5.80 -22.67
C ALA A 148 6.86 -4.44 -22.05
N ARG A 149 5.58 -4.23 -21.69
CA ARG A 149 5.15 -3.03 -20.95
C ARG A 149 5.65 -3.02 -19.52
N ALA A 150 5.69 -4.17 -18.85
CA ALA A 150 6.23 -4.28 -17.50
C ALA A 150 7.73 -3.95 -17.44
N GLU A 151 8.52 -4.41 -18.42
CA GLU A 151 9.95 -4.09 -18.50
C GLU A 151 10.23 -2.60 -18.77
N SER A 152 9.41 -1.95 -19.60
CA SER A 152 9.51 -0.50 -19.86
C SER A 152 9.23 0.35 -18.62
N LEU A 153 8.20 -0.02 -17.85
CA LEU A 153 7.86 0.65 -16.57
C LEU A 153 8.96 0.44 -15.51
N TYR A 154 9.57 -0.75 -15.49
CA TYR A 154 10.68 -1.06 -14.59
C TYR A 154 11.92 -0.22 -14.89
N SER A 155 12.32 -0.10 -16.17
CA SER A 155 13.46 0.72 -16.58
C SER A 155 13.28 2.21 -16.25
N SER A 156 12.04 2.72 -16.39
CA SER A 156 11.69 4.09 -16.04
C SER A 156 11.75 4.37 -14.53
N CYS A 157 11.40 3.39 -13.68
CA CYS A 157 11.55 3.52 -12.23
C CYS A 157 13.02 3.52 -11.79
N VAL A 158 13.87 2.71 -12.42
CA VAL A 158 15.31 2.63 -12.08
C VAL A 158 16.02 3.94 -12.37
N SER A 159 15.71 4.58 -13.50
CA SER A 159 16.34 5.84 -13.92
C SER A 159 15.89 7.06 -13.09
N LEU A 160 14.64 7.10 -12.60
CA LEU A 160 14.20 8.14 -11.66
C LEU A 160 14.87 8.04 -10.28
N ASN A 161 15.12 6.82 -9.79
CA ASN A 161 15.76 6.61 -8.47
C ASN A 161 17.21 7.11 -8.43
N THR A 162 17.95 7.00 -9.54
CA THR A 162 19.32 7.53 -9.63
C THR A 162 19.39 9.06 -9.68
N ALA A 163 18.35 9.73 -10.16
CA ALA A 163 18.33 11.19 -10.24
C ALA A 163 17.87 11.87 -8.92
N ALA A 164 17.00 11.22 -8.14
CA ALA A 164 16.43 11.80 -6.93
C ALA A 164 17.26 11.57 -5.64
N CYS A 165 18.21 10.61 -5.64
CA CYS A 165 19.04 10.30 -4.47
C CYS A 165 20.48 10.84 -4.56
N GLY A 166 20.80 11.61 -5.60
CA GLY A 166 22.12 12.22 -5.79
C GLY A 166 22.20 13.60 -5.14
N ASN A 167 22.30 13.65 -3.82
CA ASN A 167 23.03 14.71 -3.11
C ASN A 167 23.38 14.21 -1.72
N GLU A 168 24.64 13.79 -1.59
CA GLU A 168 25.35 13.57 -0.33
C GLU A 168 25.35 14.92 0.41
N ASP A 169 24.68 15.00 1.57
CA ASP A 169 25.06 15.88 2.71
C ASP A 169 23.98 16.00 3.81
N THR A 170 22.81 15.34 3.70
CA THR A 170 21.85 15.31 4.82
C THR A 170 21.72 13.92 5.43
N ASN A 171 21.92 13.89 6.75
CA ASN A 171 21.92 12.72 7.63
C ASN A 171 20.51 12.13 7.86
N TYR A 172 19.72 12.01 6.79
CA TYR A 172 18.50 11.22 6.75
C TYR A 172 18.75 10.04 5.82
N ASN A 173 19.25 8.97 6.41
CA ASN A 173 19.33 7.65 5.78
C ASN A 173 17.90 7.15 5.49
N TYR A 174 17.26 7.65 4.44
CA TYR A 174 16.16 6.96 3.79
C TYR A 174 16.77 5.73 3.14
N VAL A 175 16.84 4.65 3.91
CA VAL A 175 17.30 3.34 3.43
C VAL A 175 16.25 2.84 2.43
N CYS A 176 16.43 3.18 1.16
CA CYS A 176 15.91 2.39 0.05
C CYS A 176 16.67 1.06 0.02
N SER A 177 16.28 0.13 0.89
CA SER A 177 16.82 -1.23 0.86
C SER A 177 16.27 -1.95 -0.37
N ALA A 178 17.17 -2.46 -1.20
CA ALA A 178 16.88 -3.26 -2.40
C ALA A 178 15.97 -4.49 -2.13
N ASN A 179 15.77 -4.90 -0.87
CA ASN A 179 14.94 -6.04 -0.51
C ASN A 179 13.48 -5.68 -0.18
N ASN A 180 13.04 -4.43 -0.36
CA ASN A 180 11.66 -4.00 -0.13
C ASN A 180 11.09 -3.23 -1.33
N LEU A 181 11.02 -3.89 -2.49
CA LEU A 181 10.32 -3.43 -3.70
C LEU A 181 8.83 -3.09 -3.50
N TYR A 182 8.25 -3.38 -2.33
CA TYR A 182 6.90 -2.97 -1.95
C TYR A 182 6.81 -1.59 -1.27
N ARG A 183 7.94 -0.88 -1.10
CA ARG A 183 7.98 0.49 -0.55
C ARG A 183 8.28 1.59 -1.56
N CYS A 184 8.30 1.28 -2.85
CA CYS A 184 7.86 2.28 -3.82
C CYS A 184 6.35 2.38 -3.64
N PHE A 185 5.91 3.20 -2.67
CA PHE A 185 4.52 3.58 -2.52
C PHE A 185 4.08 4.02 -3.93
N PRO A 186 3.14 3.29 -4.56
CA PRO A 186 2.75 3.62 -5.91
C PRO A 186 2.25 5.06 -5.87
N SER A 187 2.48 5.75 -6.98
CA SER A 187 1.99 7.04 -7.49
C SER A 187 0.54 7.44 -7.10
N VAL A 188 0.18 7.26 -5.83
CA VAL A 188 -1.16 7.32 -5.22
C VAL A 188 -1.24 8.49 -4.25
N LEU A 189 -0.09 9.02 -3.81
CA LEU A 189 0.01 10.39 -3.32
C LEU A 189 0.18 11.34 -4.51
N ASN A 190 -0.76 11.29 -5.46
CA ASN A 190 -0.86 12.26 -6.53
C ASN A 190 -1.02 13.65 -5.90
N GLY A 191 0.08 14.42 -5.85
CA GLY A 191 0.09 15.82 -5.43
C GLY A 191 0.77 16.16 -4.10
N CYS A 192 1.25 15.19 -3.32
CA CYS A 192 1.94 15.49 -2.04
C CYS A 192 3.46 15.46 -2.12
N TRP A 193 4.03 15.48 -3.32
CA TRP A 193 5.47 15.62 -3.45
C TRP A 193 5.83 17.08 -3.20
N PRO A 194 6.68 17.40 -2.21
CA PRO A 194 7.23 18.72 -2.11
C PRO A 194 8.03 18.97 -3.38
N ASP A 195 7.76 20.09 -4.07
CA ASP A 195 8.81 20.73 -4.84
C ASP A 195 10.00 20.87 -3.87
N ALA A 196 11.21 20.46 -4.27
CA ALA A 196 12.37 20.32 -3.38
C ALA A 196 12.74 21.58 -2.56
N ASN A 197 12.09 22.72 -2.84
CA ASN A 197 12.29 24.00 -2.19
C ASN A 197 11.13 24.40 -1.23
N ALA A 198 10.05 23.61 -1.13
CA ALA A 198 8.89 23.86 -0.27
C ALA A 198 8.85 22.89 0.91
N ALA A 199 9.88 22.95 1.77
CA ALA A 199 10.00 22.08 2.95
C ALA A 199 8.84 22.22 3.98
N SER A 200 7.98 23.23 3.84
CA SER A 200 6.89 23.52 4.77
C SER A 200 5.51 22.96 4.40
N SER A 201 5.28 22.47 3.18
CA SER A 201 3.94 22.00 2.74
C SER A 201 3.79 20.47 2.67
N ALA A 202 4.89 19.72 2.78
CA ALA A 202 4.85 18.26 2.80
C ALA A 202 4.01 17.65 3.95
N PRO A 203 4.12 18.10 5.21
CA PRO A 203 3.43 17.43 6.32
C PRO A 203 1.91 17.57 6.25
N SER A 204 1.39 18.74 5.83
CA SER A 204 -0.05 18.99 5.72
C SER A 204 -0.70 18.15 4.63
N CYS A 205 -0.03 17.98 3.47
CA CYS A 205 -0.59 17.18 2.38
C CYS A 205 -0.74 15.69 2.74
N VAL A 206 0.23 15.13 3.48
CA VAL A 206 0.17 13.73 3.94
C VAL A 206 -1.01 13.52 4.89
N LYS A 207 -1.29 14.50 5.78
CA LYS A 207 -2.47 14.48 6.65
C LYS A 207 -3.76 14.43 5.85
N ASP A 208 -3.94 15.36 4.91
CA ASP A 208 -5.18 15.45 4.13
C ASP A 208 -5.45 14.14 3.36
N LYS A 209 -4.40 13.55 2.77
CA LYS A 209 -4.52 12.25 2.09
C LYS A 209 -4.78 11.08 3.05
N ALA A 210 -4.26 11.11 4.26
CA ALA A 210 -4.56 10.10 5.27
C ALA A 210 -6.06 10.07 5.62
N LEU A 211 -6.65 11.26 5.75
CA LEU A 211 -8.08 11.45 6.04
C LEU A 211 -8.95 11.09 4.82
N GLU A 212 -8.60 11.59 3.63
CA GLU A 212 -9.33 11.31 2.38
C GLU A 212 -9.39 9.80 2.08
N LEU A 213 -8.26 9.10 2.23
CA LEU A 213 -8.17 7.67 1.93
C LEU A 213 -8.64 6.78 3.08
N ALA A 214 -9.02 7.35 4.23
CA ALA A 214 -9.31 6.62 5.45
C ALA A 214 -8.19 5.62 5.83
N ARG A 215 -6.93 6.07 5.78
CA ARG A 215 -5.74 5.24 6.06
C ARG A 215 -4.89 5.84 7.19
N PRO A 216 -5.09 5.42 8.45
CA PRO A 216 -4.45 6.03 9.61
C PRO A 216 -2.94 5.72 9.69
N ALA A 217 -2.45 4.72 8.94
CA ALA A 217 -1.03 4.44 8.83
C ALA A 217 -0.25 5.56 8.12
N LEU A 218 -0.93 6.37 7.29
CA LEU A 218 -0.31 7.51 6.61
C LEU A 218 0.02 8.66 7.58
N CYS A 219 -0.72 8.78 8.70
CA CYS A 219 -0.45 9.80 9.70
C CYS A 219 0.97 9.68 10.30
N GLU A 220 1.54 8.47 10.43
CA GLU A 220 2.93 8.27 10.92
C GLU A 220 3.97 9.05 10.09
N HIS A 221 3.63 9.39 8.85
CA HIS A 221 4.51 10.10 7.92
C HIS A 221 4.22 11.61 7.83
N ALA A 222 3.24 12.13 8.56
CA ALA A 222 2.89 13.56 8.53
C ALA A 222 3.84 14.45 9.35
N GLY A 223 4.97 13.91 9.84
CA GLY A 223 6.00 14.67 10.56
C GLY A 223 5.43 15.37 11.80
N ALA A 224 5.56 16.69 11.85
CA ALA A 224 5.06 17.52 12.96
C ALA A 224 3.52 17.47 13.10
N GLU A 225 2.79 17.20 12.02
CA GLU A 225 1.32 17.12 12.03
C GLU A 225 0.79 15.70 12.31
N ARG A 226 1.67 14.74 12.64
CA ARG A 226 1.26 13.35 12.91
C ARG A 226 0.18 13.26 13.98
N ASP A 227 0.35 13.97 15.08
CA ASP A 227 -0.53 13.87 16.24
C ASP A 227 -1.89 14.52 15.95
N THR A 228 -1.90 15.65 15.24
CA THR A 228 -3.12 16.28 14.70
C THR A 228 -3.84 15.40 13.69
N CYS A 229 -3.10 14.72 12.80
CA CYS A 229 -3.65 13.76 11.84
C CYS A 229 -4.40 12.62 12.55
N TYR A 230 -3.81 12.05 13.60
CA TYR A 230 -4.47 11.02 14.39
C TYR A 230 -5.70 11.53 15.15
N LEU A 231 -5.66 12.76 15.67
CA LEU A 231 -6.80 13.39 16.33
C LEU A 231 -7.99 13.53 15.37
N GLU A 232 -7.77 14.15 14.20
CA GLU A 232 -8.81 14.36 13.18
C GLU A 232 -9.36 13.01 12.69
N TYR A 233 -8.48 12.03 12.44
CA TYR A 233 -8.88 10.69 12.01
C TYR A 233 -9.76 9.99 13.07
N ALA A 234 -9.37 10.08 14.34
CA ALA A 234 -10.11 9.49 15.46
C ALA A 234 -11.51 10.10 15.60
N GLN A 235 -11.61 11.43 15.45
CA GLN A 235 -12.86 12.17 15.52
C GLN A 235 -13.78 11.83 14.34
N GLN A 236 -13.26 11.84 13.11
CA GLN A 236 -14.02 11.56 11.90
C GLN A 236 -14.60 10.13 11.89
N ASN A 237 -13.82 9.15 12.36
CA ASN A 237 -14.23 7.74 12.40
C ASN A 237 -14.86 7.32 13.74
N ARG A 238 -14.99 8.24 14.71
CA ARG A 238 -15.43 7.99 16.09
C ARG A 238 -14.73 6.78 16.73
N ASN A 239 -13.43 6.59 16.41
CA ASN A 239 -12.67 5.45 16.88
C ASN A 239 -11.58 5.89 17.87
N PRO A 240 -11.80 5.69 19.19
CA PRO A 240 -10.91 6.18 20.25
C PRO A 240 -9.58 5.41 20.30
N HIS A 241 -9.48 4.27 19.61
CA HIS A 241 -8.23 3.52 19.53
C HIS A 241 -7.11 4.36 18.88
N PHE A 242 -7.42 5.30 17.98
CA PHE A 242 -6.40 6.15 17.38
C PHE A 242 -5.87 7.23 18.33
N CYS A 243 -6.64 7.62 19.36
CA CYS A 243 -6.17 8.54 20.39
C CYS A 243 -4.98 7.98 21.19
N THR A 244 -4.79 6.66 21.23
CA THR A 244 -3.64 6.06 21.94
C THR A 244 -2.32 6.25 21.18
N ARG A 245 -2.37 6.55 19.87
CA ARG A 245 -1.19 6.81 19.02
C ARG A 245 -0.66 8.24 19.11
N ILE A 246 -1.47 9.17 19.62
CA ILE A 246 -1.06 10.55 19.88
C ILE A 246 -0.03 10.55 21.01
N SER A 247 1.11 11.19 20.76
CA SER A 247 2.23 11.28 21.72
C SER A 247 2.14 12.54 22.58
N ASP A 248 1.67 13.65 22.00
CA ASP A 248 1.44 14.91 22.69
C ASP A 248 0.26 14.78 23.68
N PRO A 249 0.47 15.00 24.98
CA PRO A 249 -0.56 14.80 25.99
C PRO A 249 -1.73 15.78 25.88
N GLU A 250 -1.49 17.02 25.43
CA GLU A 250 -2.55 18.04 25.27
C GLU A 250 -3.51 17.65 24.14
N THR A 251 -2.96 17.32 22.96
CA THR A 251 -3.72 16.83 21.80
C THR A 251 -4.46 15.52 22.15
N LYS A 252 -3.81 14.64 22.93
CA LYS A 252 -4.40 13.36 23.37
C LYS A 252 -5.58 13.55 24.33
N ALA A 253 -5.50 14.51 25.24
CA ALA A 253 -6.60 14.85 26.15
C ALA A 253 -7.83 15.32 25.37
N GLY A 254 -7.65 16.16 24.35
CA GLY A 254 -8.72 16.61 23.46
C GLY A 254 -9.40 15.47 22.69
N CYS A 255 -8.65 14.43 22.34
CA CYS A 255 -9.17 13.26 21.61
C CYS A 255 -10.18 12.43 22.45
N ILE A 256 -9.97 12.32 23.76
CA ILE A 256 -10.80 11.49 24.65
C ILE A 256 -12.16 12.13 24.94
N ILE A 257 -12.23 13.46 24.98
CA ILE A 257 -13.44 14.22 25.30
C ILE A 257 -14.52 14.06 24.21
N ALA A 258 -14.12 13.82 22.95
CA ALA A 258 -15.06 13.55 21.87
C ALA A 258 -15.92 12.30 22.09
N ARG A 259 -15.56 11.43 23.05
CA ARG A 259 -16.30 10.18 23.36
C ARG A 259 -17.56 10.40 24.20
N THR A 260 -17.66 11.53 24.89
CA THR A 260 -18.73 11.80 25.88
C THR A 260 -19.84 12.71 25.38
N LEU A 261 -19.76 13.22 24.14
CA LEU A 261 -20.82 14.03 23.55
C LEU A 261 -21.84 13.12 22.86
N PRO A 262 -23.08 12.98 23.39
CA PRO A 262 -24.16 12.35 22.65
C PRO A 262 -24.44 13.18 21.39
N SER A 263 -24.40 12.51 20.22
CA SER A 263 -24.73 13.10 18.92
C SER A 263 -26.22 13.25 18.70
#